data_AF-A0A4R1M1G3-F1
#
_entry.id   AF-A0A4R1M1G3-F1
#
_cell.length_a   1.000
_cell.length_b   1.000
_cell.length_c   1.000
_cell.angle_alpha   90.00
_cell.angle_beta   90.00
_cell.angle_gamma   90.00
#
_symmetry.space_group_name_H-M   'P 1'
#
loop_
_entity.id
_entity.type
_entity.pdbx_description
1 polymer ?
#
loop_
_entity_poly.entity_id
_entity_poly.type
_entity_poly.pdbx_seq_one_letter_code
_entity_poly.pdbx_strand_id
1 'polypeptide(L)' 'MNSSELERKPHVHVKTDNNANQTHYYISLVIAIVVGLTGVFVRFIDYNSFWLNTIADILLVIAVIYAVKTVLQIIK' A
#
# COMPACT_ATOMS: atom_id res chain seq x y z
N MET A 1 41.26 -34.54 -0.88
CA MET A 1 39.91 -33.95 -0.80
C MET A 1 39.82 -32.89 -1.88
N ASN A 2 38.94 -33.05 -2.87
CA ASN A 2 38.93 -32.25 -4.09
C ASN A 2 38.14 -30.94 -3.86
N SER A 3 38.71 -29.80 -4.29
CA SER A 3 38.14 -28.46 -4.09
C SER A 3 36.74 -28.30 -4.71
N SER A 4 36.37 -29.15 -5.65
CA SER A 4 35.06 -29.19 -6.31
C SER A 4 33.91 -29.69 -5.43
N GLU A 5 34.18 -30.29 -4.27
CA GLU A 5 33.13 -30.74 -3.34
C GLU A 5 32.65 -29.62 -2.38
N LEU A 6 33.46 -28.59 -2.15
CA LEU A 6 33.13 -27.50 -1.22
C LEU A 6 32.11 -26.50 -1.80
N GLU A 7 31.87 -26.51 -3.12
CA GLU A 7 30.95 -25.59 -3.80
C GLU A 7 29.60 -26.22 -4.18
N ARG A 8 29.33 -27.48 -3.80
CA ARG A 8 27.95 -28.00 -3.83
C ARG A 8 27.19 -27.55 -2.59
N LYS A 9 26.98 -26.24 -2.43
CA LYS A 9 25.84 -25.82 -1.61
C LYS A 9 24.58 -26.17 -2.41
N PRO A 10 23.66 -26.99 -1.86
CA PRO A 10 22.39 -27.23 -2.53
C PRO A 10 21.78 -25.86 -2.79
N HIS A 11 21.51 -25.56 -4.05
CA HIS A 11 20.74 -24.38 -4.44
C HIS A 11 19.34 -24.66 -3.91
N VAL A 12 19.14 -24.35 -2.62
CA VAL A 12 17.83 -24.37 -2.02
C VAL A 12 17.07 -23.32 -2.80
N HIS A 13 16.15 -23.77 -3.65
CA HIS A 13 15.08 -22.93 -4.14
C HIS A 13 14.29 -22.52 -2.90
N VAL A 14 14.78 -21.49 -2.20
CA VAL A 14 13.97 -20.72 -1.27
C VAL A 14 12.88 -20.19 -2.16
N LYS A 15 11.70 -20.80 -2.10
CA LYS A 15 10.51 -20.20 -2.70
C LYS A 15 10.37 -18.88 -1.98
N THR A 16 10.88 -17.82 -2.61
CA THR A 16 10.57 -16.46 -2.20
C THR A 16 9.07 -16.36 -2.40
N ASP A 17 8.35 -16.40 -1.29
CA ASP A 17 6.91 -16.29 -1.32
C ASP A 17 6.62 -14.84 -1.72
N ASN A 18 6.48 -14.61 -3.03
CA ASN A 18 6.30 -13.30 -3.64
C ASN A 18 4.92 -12.70 -3.32
N ASN A 19 4.29 -13.13 -2.21
CA ASN A 19 3.02 -12.65 -1.72
C ASN A 19 3.04 -11.13 -1.56
N ALA A 20 4.07 -10.56 -0.92
CA ALA A 20 4.21 -9.11 -0.77
C ALA A 20 4.36 -8.36 -2.12
N ASN A 21 4.83 -9.02 -3.17
CA ASN A 21 5.01 -8.43 -4.50
C ASN A 21 3.81 -8.66 -5.44
N GLN A 22 2.67 -9.12 -4.93
CA GLN A 22 1.51 -9.33 -5.80
C GLN A 22 0.90 -7.99 -6.25
N THR A 23 0.66 -7.87 -7.55
CA THR A 23 0.13 -6.66 -8.23
C THR A 23 -1.13 -6.10 -7.58
N HIS A 24 -1.97 -6.97 -7.01
CA HIS A 24 -3.24 -6.57 -6.40
C HIS A 24 -3.03 -5.66 -5.17
N TYR A 25 -1.93 -5.82 -4.43
CA TYR A 25 -1.61 -4.96 -3.30
C TYR A 25 -1.24 -3.54 -3.75
N TYR A 26 -0.44 -3.41 -4.81
CA TYR A 26 -0.08 -2.11 -5.38
C TYR A 26 -1.29 -1.38 -5.96
N ILE A 27 -2.18 -2.09 -6.65
CA ILE A 27 -3.43 -1.49 -7.18
C ILE A 27 -4.29 -0.96 -6.04
N SER A 28 -4.44 -1.75 -4.96
CA SER A 28 -5.21 -1.34 -3.78
C SER A 28 -4.61 -0.11 -3.11
N LEU A 29 -3.28 -0.03 -3.03
CA LEU A 29 -2.57 1.12 -2.48
C LEU A 29 -2.76 2.38 -3.34
N VAL A 30 -2.67 2.25 -4.66
CA VAL A 30 -2.89 3.36 -5.60
C VAL A 30 -4.32 3.89 -5.48
N ILE A 31 -5.33 3.01 -5.39
CA ILE A 31 -6.72 3.41 -5.20
C ILE A 31 -6.88 4.19 -3.88
N ALA A 32 -6.29 3.72 -2.79
CA ALA A 32 -6.32 4.42 -1.51
C ALA A 32 -5.70 5.83 -1.59
N ILE A 33 -4.57 5.96 -2.30
CA ILE A 33 -3.89 7.25 -2.52
C ILE A 33 -4.78 8.20 -3.34
N VAL A 34 -5.38 7.73 -4.44
CA VAL A 34 -6.25 8.55 -5.29
C VAL A 34 -7.47 9.06 -4.51
N VAL A 35 -8.08 8.21 -3.68
CA VAL A 35 -9.20 8.61 -2.81
C VAL A 35 -8.75 9.66 -1.79
N GLY A 36 -7.59 9.46 -1.15
CA GLY A 36 -7.03 10.43 -0.20
C GLY A 36 -6.73 11.78 -0.85
N LEU A 37 -6.10 11.77 -2.03
CA LEU A 37 -5.85 12.99 -2.81
C LEU A 37 -7.15 13.69 -3.19
N THR A 38 -8.17 12.94 -3.61
CA THR A 38 -9.49 13.49 -3.93
C THR A 38 -10.10 14.21 -2.72
N GLY A 39 -10.05 13.61 -1.53
CA GLY A 39 -10.49 14.25 -0.30
C GLY A 39 -9.73 15.55 0.02
N VAL A 40 -8.41 15.55 -0.20
CA VAL A 40 -7.57 16.75 -0.05
C VAL A 40 -7.99 17.83 -1.04
N PHE A 41 -8.25 17.51 -2.30
CA PHE A 41 -8.68 18.48 -3.31
C PHE A 41 -10.09 19.03 -3.02
N VAL A 42 -11.02 18.20 -2.55
CA VAL A 42 -12.38 18.64 -2.17
C VAL A 42 -12.34 19.75 -1.12
N ARG A 43 -11.37 19.71 -0.20
CA ARG A 43 -11.16 20.77 0.82
C ARG A 43 -10.89 22.15 0.21
N PHE A 44 -10.33 22.21 -0.99
CA PHE A 44 -9.97 23.46 -1.65
C PHE A 44 -11.05 23.97 -2.62
N ILE A 45 -12.14 23.22 -2.86
CA ILE A 45 -13.21 23.63 -3.78
C ILE A 45 -14.01 24.80 -3.20
N ASP A 46 -14.38 24.73 -1.93
CA ASP A 46 -15.08 25.81 -1.23
C ASP A 46 -14.84 25.69 0.27
N TYR A 47 -13.92 26.53 0.76
CA TYR A 47 -13.48 26.51 2.16
C TYR A 47 -14.52 27.06 3.15
N ASN A 48 -15.52 27.80 2.67
CA ASN A 48 -16.56 28.40 3.51
C ASN A 48 -17.78 27.48 3.69
N SER A 49 -17.90 26.43 2.89
CA SER A 49 -19.00 25.49 2.99
C SER A 49 -18.76 24.48 4.12
N PHE A 50 -19.53 24.62 5.21
CA PHE A 50 -19.51 23.70 6.35
C PHE A 50 -19.66 22.23 5.91
N TRP A 51 -20.59 21.97 4.99
CA TRP A 51 -20.87 20.62 4.48
C TRP A 51 -19.68 20.03 3.72
N LEU A 52 -19.03 20.81 2.85
CA LEU A 52 -17.88 20.34 2.09
C LEU A 52 -16.66 20.10 2.98
N ASN A 53 -16.46 20.94 4.00
CA ASN A 53 -15.37 20.74 4.95
C ASN A 53 -15.58 19.45 5.78
N THR A 54 -16.80 19.19 6.26
CA THR A 54 -17.12 17.93 6.97
C THR A 54 -16.91 16.70 6.07
N ILE A 55 -17.36 16.76 4.80
CA ILE A 55 -17.17 15.66 3.86
C ILE A 55 -15.69 15.42 3.57
N ALA A 56 -14.90 16.49 3.40
CA ALA A 56 -13.46 16.41 3.17
C ALA A 56 -12.74 15.75 4.35
N ASP A 57 -13.08 16.13 5.59
CA ASP A 57 -12.49 15.55 6.79
C ASP A 57 -12.85 14.05 6.92
N ILE A 58 -14.10 13.66 6.64
CA ILE A 58 -14.53 12.24 6.64
C ILE A 58 -13.78 11.43 5.57
N LEU A 59 -13.70 11.96 4.34
CA LEU A 59 -12.95 11.32 3.25
C LEU A 59 -11.48 11.14 3.62
N LEU A 60 -10.87 12.14 4.26
CA LEU A 60 -9.49 12.08 4.71
C LEU A 60 -9.27 11.00 5.77
N VAL A 61 -10.16 10.90 6.76
CA VAL A 61 -10.10 9.85 7.80
C VAL A 61 -10.23 8.46 7.18
N ILE A 62 -11.21 8.26 6.28
CA ILE A 62 -11.42 6.97 5.63
C ILE A 62 -10.20 6.59 4.78
N ALA A 63 -9.65 7.53 4.01
CA ALA A 63 -8.48 7.29 3.17
C ALA A 63 -7.26 6.87 4.00
N VAL A 64 -7.01 7.52 5.14
CA VAL A 64 -5.92 7.16 6.06
C VAL A 64 -6.10 5.74 6.60
N ILE A 65 -7.30 5.38 7.04
CA ILE A 65 -7.58 4.02 7.54
C ILE A 65 -7.32 2.97 6.45
N TYR A 66 -7.79 3.22 5.23
CA TYR A 66 -7.56 2.31 4.10
C TYR A 66 -6.08 2.20 3.74
N ALA A 67 -5.36 3.31 3.66
CA ALA A 67 -3.92 3.31 3.35
C ALA A 67 -3.13 2.51 4.38
N VAL A 68 -3.37 2.73 5.68
CA VAL A 68 -2.69 1.97 6.75
C VAL A 68 -3.03 0.48 6.68
N LYS A 69 -4.32 0.13 6.48
CA LYS A 69 -4.72 -1.27 6.32
C LYS A 69 -4.03 -1.95 5.13
N THR A 70 -3.95 -1.28 3.98
CA THR A 70 -3.30 -1.81 2.79
C THR A 70 -1.79 -1.98 3.02
N VAL A 71 -1.12 -1.03 3.68
CA VAL A 71 0.30 -1.16 4.03
C VAL A 71 0.55 -2.34 4.97
N LEU A 72 -0.29 -2.52 5.99
CA LEU A 72 -0.18 -3.66 6.91
C LEU A 72 -0.43 -5.00 6.22
N GLN A 73 -1.28 -5.04 5.17
CA GLN A 73 -1.47 -6.22 4.34
C GLN A 73 -0.25 -6.52 3.46
N ILE A 74 0.45 -5.50 2.96
CA ILE A 74 1.67 -5.67 2.16
C ILE A 74 2.82 -6.22 3.01
N ILE A 75 2.94 -5.75 4.26
CA ILE A 75 4.04 -6.12 5.16
C ILE A 75 3.86 -7.53 5.75
N LYS A 76 2.64 -8.05 5.78
CA LYS A 76 2.29 -9.33 6.41
C LYS A 76 2.41 -10.52 5.44
#